data_AF-D1NSM5-F1
#
_entry.id   AF-D1NSM5-F1
#
_cell.length_a   1.000
_cell.length_b   1.000
_cell.length_c   1.000
_cell.angle_alpha   90.00
_cell.angle_beta   90.00
_cell.angle_gamma   90.00
#
_symmetry.space_group_name_H-M   'P 1'
#
loop_
_entity.id
_entity.type
_entity.pdbx_description
1 polymer ?
#
loop_
_entity_poly.entity_id
_entity_poly.type
_entity_poly.pdbx_seq_one_letter_code
_entity_poly.pdbx_strand_id
1 'polypeptide(L)'
;MKYYGRDTVMSCVAHDPLHPRYAVVPHGKCCAYCTMIASRGFDYHPANTARAALHDNCGCMPCPSWEAKRQVIAGYDPDAMRDQYQHAVDAVEGKADPPAWAAKLDAFSQRDRILEAMRRLKPDEYTDGVHGYTHDKATKSKASVGDLNLATWQDYRASLAERFIAANNLEWKMPPEQPAPVPDVWIKGLPSLTPKHWAHILYGDRQRDRKTKKYEYGGGHLSGYGWIAGKPMFPSRCNPEGVALIIRKVIETGDKVGMAILGSVDGVEYCVRLGPKGNIITAFPVVT
;
A
#
# COMPACT_ATOMS: atom_id res chain seq x y z
N MET A 1 -24.66 -4.23 5.75
CA MET A 1 -25.57 -3.95 6.88
C MET A 1 -25.02 -4.55 8.20
N LYS A 2 -23.84 -4.11 8.67
CA LYS A 2 -23.20 -4.63 9.92
C LYS A 2 -23.40 -3.72 11.15
N TYR A 3 -23.71 -2.45 10.92
CA TYR A 3 -23.82 -1.42 11.97
C TYR A 3 -25.04 -1.62 12.87
N TYR A 4 -26.21 -1.92 12.30
CA TYR A 4 -27.45 -2.10 13.06
C TYR A 4 -27.36 -3.22 14.11
N GLY A 5 -26.72 -4.35 13.78
CA GLY A 5 -26.57 -5.46 14.73
C GLY A 5 -25.74 -5.11 15.96
N ARG A 6 -24.67 -4.33 15.80
CA ARG A 6 -23.84 -3.87 16.91
C ARG A 6 -24.61 -2.93 17.83
N ASP A 7 -25.30 -1.97 17.23
CA ASP A 7 -26.07 -0.97 17.97
C ASP A 7 -27.20 -1.62 18.77
N THR A 8 -27.89 -2.61 18.19
CA THR A 8 -28.91 -3.38 18.91
C THR A 8 -28.31 -4.11 20.11
N VAL A 9 -27.23 -4.87 19.93
CA VAL A 9 -26.59 -5.60 21.04
C VAL A 9 -26.12 -4.64 22.15
N MET A 10 -25.47 -3.55 21.77
CA MET A 10 -24.99 -2.54 22.73
C MET A 10 -26.15 -1.87 23.48
N SER A 11 -27.25 -1.57 22.78
CA SER A 11 -28.45 -1.01 23.41
C SER A 11 -29.07 -2.00 24.39
N CYS A 12 -29.16 -3.29 24.04
CA CYS A 12 -29.64 -4.33 24.95
C CYS A 12 -28.75 -4.43 26.21
N VAL A 13 -27.43 -4.45 26.05
CA VAL A 13 -26.47 -4.48 27.17
C VAL A 13 -26.61 -3.26 28.07
N ALA A 14 -26.83 -2.08 27.50
CA ALA A 14 -27.00 -0.82 28.24
C ALA A 14 -28.26 -0.81 29.13
N HIS A 15 -29.33 -1.46 28.68
CA HIS A 15 -30.62 -1.48 29.39
C HIS A 15 -30.83 -2.74 30.23
N ASP A 16 -29.92 -3.71 30.18
CA ASP A 16 -30.02 -4.93 30.97
C ASP A 16 -29.72 -4.62 32.46
N PRO A 17 -30.66 -4.92 33.38
CA PRO A 17 -30.53 -4.60 34.81
C PRO A 17 -29.45 -5.41 35.52
N LEU A 18 -28.98 -6.51 34.92
CA LEU A 18 -27.87 -7.31 35.45
C LEU A 18 -26.51 -6.75 35.05
N HIS A 19 -26.48 -5.67 34.26
CA HIS A 19 -25.28 -4.97 33.83
C HIS A 19 -24.17 -5.90 33.31
N PRO A 20 -24.48 -6.76 32.30
CA PRO A 20 -23.51 -7.71 31.77
C PRO A 20 -22.27 -6.99 31.25
N ARG A 21 -21.12 -7.65 31.36
CA ARG A 21 -19.92 -7.19 30.67
C ARG A 21 -19.99 -7.62 29.21
N TYR A 22 -19.20 -6.99 28.37
CA TYR A 22 -19.01 -7.46 27.01
C TYR A 22 -17.56 -7.44 26.59
N ALA A 23 -17.25 -8.28 25.62
CA ALA A 23 -16.01 -8.26 24.88
C ALA A 23 -16.27 -7.73 23.47
N VAL A 24 -15.26 -7.13 22.85
CA VAL A 24 -15.25 -6.92 21.41
C VAL A 24 -14.52 -8.11 20.80
N VAL A 25 -15.25 -8.93 20.05
CA VAL A 25 -14.74 -10.18 19.49
C VAL A 25 -14.51 -10.00 17.99
N PRO A 26 -13.25 -10.10 17.51
CA PRO A 26 -12.95 -10.09 16.09
C PRO A 26 -13.48 -11.34 15.39
N HIS A 27 -13.86 -11.20 14.12
CA HIS A 27 -14.18 -12.35 13.28
C HIS A 27 -12.96 -12.68 12.39
N GLY A 28 -12.11 -13.59 12.86
CA GLY A 28 -10.84 -13.92 12.21
C GLY A 28 -9.80 -12.79 12.34
N LYS A 29 -8.92 -12.68 11.35
CA LYS A 29 -7.87 -11.65 11.29
C LYS A 29 -8.49 -10.25 11.24
N CYS A 30 -8.04 -9.33 12.11
CA CYS A 30 -8.56 -7.96 12.18
C CYS A 30 -7.43 -6.92 12.18
N CYS A 31 -7.77 -5.62 12.23
CA CYS A 31 -6.75 -4.58 12.22
C CYS A 31 -6.06 -4.46 13.60
N ALA A 32 -4.92 -3.76 13.65
CA ALA A 32 -4.19 -3.53 14.90
C ALA A 32 -5.04 -2.83 15.97
N TYR A 33 -5.87 -1.87 15.56
CA TYR A 33 -6.73 -1.12 16.48
C TYR A 33 -7.81 -1.99 17.13
N CYS A 34 -8.46 -2.85 16.36
CA CYS A 34 -9.44 -3.78 16.91
C CYS A 34 -8.80 -4.89 17.73
N THR A 35 -7.59 -5.33 17.39
CA THR A 35 -6.82 -6.24 18.25
C THR A 35 -6.54 -5.62 19.62
N MET A 36 -6.12 -4.35 19.65
CA MET A 36 -5.92 -3.60 20.89
C MET A 36 -7.20 -3.49 21.74
N ILE A 37 -8.35 -3.28 21.13
CA ILE A 37 -9.64 -3.20 21.83
C ILE A 37 -10.07 -4.59 22.32
N ALA A 38 -9.95 -5.60 21.46
CA ALA A 38 -10.32 -6.98 21.74
C ALA A 38 -9.48 -7.61 22.86
N SER A 39 -8.23 -7.19 23.05
CA SER A 39 -7.36 -7.69 24.12
C SER A 39 -7.87 -7.38 25.55
N ARG A 40 -8.89 -6.53 25.69
CA ARG A 40 -9.55 -6.27 26.97
C ARG A 40 -10.43 -7.42 27.46
N GLY A 41 -10.83 -8.36 26.60
CA GLY A 41 -11.74 -9.42 27.01
C GLY A 41 -13.10 -8.89 27.46
N PHE A 42 -13.78 -9.64 28.33
CA PHE A 42 -15.07 -9.29 28.91
C PHE A 42 -14.96 -8.25 30.05
N ASP A 43 -14.19 -7.20 29.84
CA ASP A 43 -14.00 -6.13 30.84
C ASP A 43 -14.87 -4.90 30.56
N TYR A 44 -15.43 -4.75 29.35
CA TYR A 44 -16.22 -3.56 29.04
C TYR A 44 -17.56 -3.54 29.78
N HIS A 45 -17.85 -2.40 30.42
CA HIS A 45 -19.13 -2.13 31.06
C HIS A 45 -20.16 -1.54 30.10
N PRO A 46 -21.47 -1.66 30.38
CA PRO A 46 -22.53 -1.08 29.58
C PRO A 46 -22.40 0.44 29.35
N ALA A 47 -21.82 1.16 30.31
CA ALA A 47 -21.52 2.60 30.21
C ALA A 47 -20.22 2.93 29.43
N ASN A 48 -19.43 1.93 29.02
CA ASN A 48 -18.13 2.15 28.39
C ASN A 48 -18.24 2.53 26.90
N THR A 49 -17.26 3.32 26.49
CA THR A 49 -17.06 3.94 25.17
C THR A 49 -16.69 2.98 24.04
N ALA A 50 -16.69 1.65 24.24
CA ALA A 50 -16.21 0.72 23.19
C ALA A 50 -17.04 0.81 21.90
N ARG A 51 -18.33 1.18 22.00
CA ARG A 51 -19.17 1.51 20.83
C ARG A 51 -18.55 2.63 19.98
N ALA A 52 -18.02 3.68 20.60
CA ALA A 52 -17.33 4.78 19.92
C ALA A 52 -15.91 4.41 19.46
N ALA A 53 -15.38 3.27 19.94
CA ALA A 53 -14.06 2.76 19.60
C ALA A 53 -14.10 1.68 18.52
N LEU A 54 -15.26 1.26 18.02
CA LEU A 54 -15.32 0.38 16.85
C LEU A 54 -15.24 1.22 15.58
N HIS A 55 -14.25 0.96 14.75
CA HIS A 55 -14.09 1.64 13.48
C HIS A 55 -15.00 1.05 12.40
N ASP A 56 -15.34 1.89 11.43
CA ASP A 56 -16.18 1.55 10.29
C ASP A 56 -15.54 0.43 9.45
N ASN A 57 -16.38 -0.44 8.89
CA ASN A 57 -16.01 -1.61 8.09
C ASN A 57 -15.21 -2.74 8.77
N CYS A 58 -15.01 -2.79 10.11
CA CYS A 58 -14.54 -4.04 10.75
C CYS A 58 -15.62 -5.15 10.70
N GLY A 59 -15.25 -6.43 10.83
CA GLY A 59 -16.14 -7.56 11.16
C GLY A 59 -16.35 -7.83 12.66
N CYS A 60 -15.76 -7.00 13.53
CA CYS A 60 -15.77 -7.15 14.99
C CYS A 60 -17.17 -7.05 15.60
N MET A 61 -17.52 -7.85 16.60
CA MET A 61 -18.87 -7.82 17.22
C MET A 61 -18.79 -7.66 18.75
N PRO A 62 -19.67 -6.86 19.36
CA PRO A 62 -19.84 -6.88 20.81
C PRO A 62 -20.50 -8.20 21.21
N CYS A 63 -19.90 -8.91 22.16
CA CYS A 63 -20.41 -10.16 22.70
C CYS A 63 -20.64 -10.00 24.20
N PRO A 64 -21.89 -9.89 24.67
CA PRO A 64 -22.18 -9.80 26.09
C PRO A 64 -21.99 -11.13 26.81
N SER A 65 -21.71 -11.04 28.11
CA SER A 65 -21.70 -12.17 29.03
C SER A 65 -22.13 -11.74 30.42
N TRP A 66 -23.02 -12.52 31.00
CA TRP A 66 -23.44 -12.41 32.41
C TRP A 66 -22.49 -13.18 33.35
N GLU A 67 -21.60 -14.02 32.80
CA GLU A 67 -20.54 -14.75 33.52
C GLU A 67 -19.16 -14.42 32.93
N ALA A 68 -18.84 -13.13 32.84
CA ALA A 68 -17.64 -12.59 32.17
C ALA A 68 -16.34 -13.34 32.49
N LYS A 69 -16.13 -13.72 33.76
CA LYS A 69 -14.89 -14.39 34.23
C LYS A 69 -14.73 -15.83 33.77
N ARG A 70 -15.81 -16.48 33.31
CA ARG A 70 -15.80 -17.90 32.89
C ARG A 70 -16.00 -18.06 31.39
N GLN A 71 -16.25 -16.96 30.69
CA GLN A 71 -16.65 -17.00 29.30
C GLN A 71 -15.44 -17.28 28.40
N VAL A 72 -15.57 -18.31 27.56
CA VAL A 72 -14.57 -18.69 26.56
C VAL A 72 -15.27 -18.75 25.21
N ILE A 73 -14.71 -18.07 24.21
CA ILE A 73 -15.18 -18.13 22.83
C ILE A 73 -14.08 -18.81 22.00
N ALA A 74 -14.45 -19.86 21.28
CA ALA A 74 -13.51 -20.60 20.45
C ALA A 74 -12.83 -19.67 19.42
N GLY A 75 -11.50 -19.69 19.38
CA GLY A 75 -10.70 -18.86 18.48
C GLY A 75 -10.54 -17.40 18.92
N TYR A 76 -11.04 -17.01 20.09
CA TYR A 76 -10.83 -15.69 20.68
C TYR A 76 -9.96 -15.81 21.92
N ASP A 77 -8.71 -15.34 21.80
CA ASP A 77 -7.73 -15.31 22.89
C ASP A 77 -7.36 -13.85 23.21
N PRO A 78 -8.03 -13.21 24.19
CA PRO A 78 -7.74 -11.83 24.56
C PRO A 78 -6.35 -11.66 25.18
N ASP A 79 -5.79 -12.70 25.78
CA ASP A 79 -4.47 -12.65 26.41
C ASP A 79 -3.36 -12.66 25.35
N ALA A 80 -3.46 -13.53 24.34
CA ALA A 80 -2.54 -13.49 23.19
C ALA A 80 -2.60 -12.14 22.45
N MET A 81 -3.79 -11.56 22.29
CA MET A 81 -3.96 -10.21 21.72
C MET A 81 -3.35 -9.12 22.63
N ARG A 82 -3.40 -9.31 23.95
CA ARG A 82 -2.77 -8.41 24.93
C ARG A 82 -1.26 -8.47 24.86
N ASP A 83 -0.69 -9.66 24.71
CA ASP A 83 0.75 -9.85 24.53
C ASP A 83 1.25 -9.17 23.26
N GLN A 84 0.49 -9.27 22.16
CA GLN A 84 0.78 -8.56 20.92
C GLN A 84 0.78 -7.03 21.11
N TYR A 85 -0.20 -6.51 21.84
CA TYR A 85 -0.26 -5.08 22.17
C TYR A 85 0.89 -4.66 23.09
N GLN A 86 1.17 -5.41 24.15
CA GLN A 86 2.22 -5.10 25.12
C GLN A 86 3.61 -5.11 24.48
N HIS A 87 3.88 -6.07 23.58
CA HIS A 87 5.12 -6.09 22.82
C HIS A 87 5.33 -4.80 22.00
N ALA A 88 4.26 -4.24 21.43
CA ALA A 88 4.34 -2.96 20.73
C ALA A 88 4.51 -1.77 21.70
N VAL A 89 3.91 -1.81 22.89
CA VAL A 89 4.15 -0.81 23.95
C VAL A 89 5.63 -0.81 24.35
N ASP A 90 6.20 -1.98 24.61
CA ASP A 90 7.59 -2.12 25.03
C ASP A 90 8.55 -1.60 23.96
N ALA A 91 8.25 -1.83 22.68
CA ALA A 91 9.01 -1.28 21.56
C ALA A 91 8.91 0.26 21.47
N VAL A 92 7.74 0.85 21.73
CA VAL A 92 7.55 2.32 21.71
C VAL A 92 8.19 2.99 22.92
N GLU A 93 8.19 2.32 24.08
CA GLU A 93 8.78 2.80 25.33
C GLU A 93 10.28 2.47 25.46
N GLY A 94 10.83 1.69 24.52
CA GLY A 94 12.24 1.30 24.49
C GLY A 94 12.65 0.29 25.56
N LYS A 95 11.70 -0.50 26.06
CA LYS A 95 11.92 -1.52 27.10
C LYS A 95 12.39 -2.88 26.56
N ALA A 96 12.46 -3.05 25.23
CA ALA A 96 12.87 -4.30 24.58
C ALA A 96 13.55 -4.04 23.23
N ASP A 97 14.89 -3.81 23.23
CA ASP A 97 15.76 -3.53 22.06
C ASP A 97 14.98 -3.06 20.81
N PRO A 98 14.36 -1.86 20.89
CA PRO A 98 13.34 -1.48 19.94
C PRO A 98 13.96 -1.30 18.55
N PRO A 99 13.24 -1.68 17.48
CA PRO A 99 13.71 -1.36 16.14
C PRO A 99 14.00 0.14 16.01
N ALA A 100 15.09 0.50 15.34
CA ALA A 100 15.54 1.90 15.23
C ALA A 100 14.49 2.89 14.67
N TRP A 101 13.45 2.38 13.99
CA TRP A 101 12.34 3.18 13.49
C TRP A 101 11.28 3.54 14.57
N ALA A 102 11.18 2.79 15.66
CA ALA A 102 10.14 3.00 16.70
C ALA A 102 10.29 4.36 17.41
N ALA A 103 11.53 4.80 17.62
CA ALA A 103 11.84 6.13 18.15
C ALA A 103 11.51 7.27 17.17
N LYS A 104 11.32 6.97 15.88
CA LYS A 104 11.12 7.94 14.80
C LYS A 104 9.68 7.95 14.27
N LEU A 105 8.75 7.27 14.95
CA LEU A 105 7.34 7.26 14.57
C LEU A 105 6.75 8.67 14.72
N ASP A 106 6.38 9.27 13.59
CA ASP A 106 5.62 10.52 13.52
C ASP A 106 4.13 10.18 13.59
N ALA A 107 3.55 10.21 14.80
CA ALA A 107 2.14 9.91 15.03
C ALA A 107 1.51 10.89 16.02
N PHE A 108 0.22 11.17 15.83
CA PHE A 108 -0.51 12.21 16.55
C PHE A 108 -0.73 11.90 18.05
N SER A 109 -0.62 10.63 18.46
CA SER A 109 -0.81 10.22 19.86
C SER A 109 0.02 8.99 20.22
N GLN A 110 0.24 8.76 21.53
CA GLN A 110 0.91 7.55 22.04
C GLN A 110 0.22 6.27 21.55
N ARG A 111 -1.12 6.25 21.54
CA ARG A 111 -1.90 5.14 20.99
C ARG A 111 -1.56 4.91 19.53
N ASP A 112 -1.53 5.95 18.72
CA ASP A 112 -1.26 5.80 17.29
C ASP A 112 0.19 5.33 17.03
N ARG A 113 1.15 5.73 17.88
CA ARG A 113 2.52 5.16 17.88
C ARG A 113 2.50 3.65 18.16
N ILE A 114 1.74 3.20 19.15
CA ILE A 114 1.64 1.79 19.50
C ILE A 114 0.97 0.99 18.37
N LEU A 115 -0.13 1.50 17.80
CA LEU A 115 -0.81 0.84 16.68
C LEU A 115 0.09 0.73 15.45
N GLU A 116 0.85 1.78 15.14
CA GLU A 116 1.83 1.75 14.07
C GLU A 116 2.96 0.76 14.34
N ALA A 117 3.39 0.65 15.61
CA ALA A 117 4.36 -0.36 16.00
C ALA A 117 3.81 -1.79 15.87
N MET A 118 2.55 -2.04 16.27
CA MET A 118 1.88 -3.33 16.06
C MET A 118 1.92 -3.72 14.58
N ARG A 119 1.45 -2.83 13.69
CA ARG A 119 1.40 -3.06 12.23
C ARG A 119 2.75 -3.41 11.62
N ARG A 120 3.85 -2.91 12.17
CA ARG A 120 5.21 -3.11 11.63
C ARG A 120 5.94 -4.28 12.25
N LEU A 121 5.74 -4.56 13.53
CA LEU A 121 6.40 -5.65 14.24
C LEU A 121 5.89 -7.02 13.78
N LYS A 122 4.58 -7.12 13.53
CA LYS A 122 3.93 -8.35 13.09
C LYS A 122 2.88 -8.05 12.01
N PRO A 123 3.30 -7.61 10.81
CA PRO A 123 2.37 -7.16 9.78
C PRO A 123 1.39 -8.27 9.35
N ASP A 124 1.85 -9.53 9.35
CA ASP A 124 1.02 -10.69 8.98
C ASP A 124 -0.07 -11.04 10.00
N GLU A 125 -0.06 -10.44 11.21
CA GLU A 125 -1.12 -10.63 12.21
C GLU A 125 -2.33 -9.71 11.97
N TYR A 126 -2.15 -8.61 11.21
CA TYR A 126 -3.17 -7.59 11.06
C TYR A 126 -3.65 -7.41 9.62
N THR A 127 -4.92 -7.07 9.42
CA THR A 127 -5.45 -6.73 8.09
C THR A 127 -4.89 -5.42 7.55
N ASP A 128 -4.40 -4.55 8.43
CA ASP A 128 -3.76 -3.27 8.13
C ASP A 128 -2.26 -3.28 8.44
N GLY A 129 -1.63 -4.47 8.40
CA GLY A 129 -0.19 -4.62 8.58
C GLY A 129 0.63 -3.81 7.57
N VAL A 130 1.74 -3.22 8.03
CA VAL A 130 2.62 -2.39 7.20
C VAL A 130 3.82 -3.22 6.77
N HIS A 131 3.83 -3.62 5.49
CA HIS A 131 4.93 -4.37 4.89
C HIS A 131 5.93 -3.41 4.23
N GLY A 132 7.20 -3.49 4.62
CA GLY A 132 8.32 -2.89 3.87
C GLY A 132 8.46 -1.36 3.91
N TYR A 133 7.67 -0.63 4.71
CA TYR A 133 7.78 0.84 4.76
C TYR A 133 8.70 1.33 5.88
N THR A 134 9.86 1.90 5.53
CA THR A 134 10.78 2.61 6.45
C THR A 134 10.83 4.10 6.13
N HIS A 135 10.57 4.96 7.14
CA HIS A 135 10.70 6.42 7.02
C HIS A 135 12.17 6.88 6.96
N ASP A 136 13.10 6.03 7.38
CA ASP A 136 14.51 6.35 7.41
C ASP A 136 15.17 5.98 6.07
N LYS A 137 15.67 7.01 5.37
CA LYS A 137 16.43 6.83 4.12
C LYS A 137 17.66 5.93 4.30
N ALA A 138 18.24 5.87 5.50
CA ALA A 138 19.42 5.07 5.80
C ALA A 138 19.10 3.57 5.92
N THR A 139 17.85 3.20 6.23
CA THR A 139 17.42 1.80 6.42
C THR A 139 16.54 1.29 5.28
N LYS A 140 16.23 2.12 4.27
CA LYS A 140 15.67 1.64 3.01
C LYS A 140 16.59 0.57 2.45
N SER A 141 16.01 -0.56 2.06
CA SER A 141 16.74 -1.66 1.42
C SER A 141 17.70 -1.12 0.37
N LYS A 142 18.99 -1.51 0.46
CA LYS A 142 19.99 -1.28 -0.58
C LYS A 142 19.74 -2.16 -1.80
N ALA A 143 18.79 -3.11 -1.73
CA ALA A 143 18.43 -3.94 -2.86
C ALA A 143 17.90 -3.07 -3.99
N SER A 144 18.52 -3.23 -5.15
CA SER A 144 18.15 -2.56 -6.38
C SER A 144 18.13 -3.54 -7.53
N VAL A 145 17.33 -3.23 -8.55
CA VAL A 145 17.44 -3.84 -9.86
C VAL A 145 18.10 -2.79 -10.75
N GLY A 146 19.39 -2.92 -10.98
CA GLY A 146 20.20 -1.85 -11.58
C GLY A 146 20.11 -0.55 -10.78
N ASP A 147 19.61 0.52 -11.41
CA ASP A 147 19.44 1.85 -10.81
C ASP A 147 18.08 2.06 -10.11
N LEU A 148 17.19 1.06 -10.12
CA LEU A 148 15.89 1.12 -9.46
C LEU A 148 15.98 0.60 -8.01
N ASN A 149 15.82 1.48 -7.03
CA ASN A 149 15.76 1.11 -5.62
C ASN A 149 14.42 0.44 -5.27
N LEU A 150 14.44 -0.79 -4.77
CA LEU A 150 13.24 -1.58 -4.53
C LEU A 150 12.37 -1.04 -3.37
N ALA A 151 12.96 -0.40 -2.36
CA ALA A 151 12.19 0.25 -1.30
C ALA A 151 11.43 1.48 -1.82
N THR A 152 12.00 2.20 -2.78
CA THR A 152 11.30 3.30 -3.47
C THR A 152 10.17 2.79 -4.34
N TRP A 153 10.38 1.65 -5.01
CA TRP A 153 9.35 0.97 -5.79
C TRP A 153 8.17 0.49 -4.91
N GLN A 154 8.46 -0.14 -3.78
CA GLN A 154 7.44 -0.58 -2.81
C GLN A 154 6.65 0.60 -2.22
N ASP A 155 7.32 1.68 -1.86
CA ASP A 155 6.69 2.91 -1.36
C ASP A 155 5.78 3.57 -2.41
N TYR A 156 6.22 3.59 -3.67
CA TYR A 156 5.39 4.01 -4.79
C TYR A 156 4.14 3.13 -4.93
N ARG A 157 4.29 1.80 -4.92
CA ARG A 157 3.17 0.85 -4.98
C ARG A 157 2.17 1.08 -3.84
N ALA A 158 2.66 1.15 -2.60
CA ALA A 158 1.83 1.35 -1.42
C ALA A 158 0.98 2.62 -1.53
N SER A 159 1.54 3.69 -2.08
CA SER A 159 0.80 4.94 -2.26
C SER A 159 -0.35 4.91 -3.25
N LEU A 160 -0.40 3.89 -4.11
CA LEU A 160 -1.47 3.69 -5.07
C LEU A 160 -2.56 2.75 -4.53
N ALA A 161 -2.27 1.95 -3.50
CA ALA A 161 -3.14 0.87 -3.05
C ALA A 161 -4.54 1.38 -2.66
N GLU A 162 -4.62 2.46 -1.87
CA GLU A 162 -5.91 3.04 -1.48
C GLU A 162 -6.70 3.55 -2.68
N ARG A 163 -6.04 4.29 -3.59
CA ARG A 163 -6.67 4.81 -4.83
C ARG A 163 -7.19 3.67 -5.71
N PHE A 164 -6.42 2.59 -5.81
CA PHE A 164 -6.74 1.42 -6.61
C PHE A 164 -7.96 0.68 -6.04
N ILE A 165 -7.97 0.39 -4.73
CA ILE A 165 -9.08 -0.27 -4.04
C ILE A 165 -10.34 0.58 -4.12
N ALA A 166 -10.23 1.89 -3.86
CA ALA A 166 -11.37 2.80 -3.88
C ALA A 166 -12.01 2.94 -5.27
N ALA A 167 -11.20 2.86 -6.33
CA ALA A 167 -11.70 2.97 -7.71
C ALA A 167 -12.52 1.75 -8.14
N ASN A 168 -12.26 0.56 -7.56
CA ASN A 168 -12.94 -0.70 -7.86
C ASN A 168 -13.17 -0.94 -9.36
N ASN A 169 -12.13 -0.70 -10.16
CA ASN A 169 -12.19 -0.75 -11.62
C ASN A 169 -11.47 -1.99 -12.16
N LEU A 170 -12.18 -2.80 -12.96
CA LEU A 170 -11.67 -4.07 -13.49
C LEU A 170 -10.59 -3.92 -14.58
N GLU A 171 -10.54 -2.78 -15.26
CA GLU A 171 -9.54 -2.50 -16.31
C GLU A 171 -8.23 -1.98 -15.74
N TRP A 172 -8.25 -1.48 -14.50
CA TRP A 172 -7.08 -0.91 -13.86
C TRP A 172 -6.23 -2.03 -13.27
N LYS A 173 -4.92 -1.85 -13.36
CA LYS A 173 -3.93 -2.76 -12.79
C LYS A 173 -3.10 -2.03 -11.76
N MET A 174 -2.82 -2.73 -10.66
CA MET A 174 -1.79 -2.34 -9.73
C MET A 174 -0.43 -2.74 -10.31
N PRO A 175 0.62 -1.89 -10.24
CA PRO A 175 1.97 -2.30 -10.62
C PRO A 175 2.35 -3.67 -10.03
N PRO A 176 3.30 -4.43 -10.61
CA PRO A 176 3.72 -5.76 -10.09
C PRO A 176 4.73 -5.65 -8.94
N GLU A 177 4.73 -6.62 -8.01
CA GLU A 177 5.58 -6.56 -6.80
C GLU A 177 7.04 -6.40 -7.15
N GLN A 178 7.49 -7.21 -8.11
CA GLN A 178 8.78 -7.05 -8.76
C GLN A 178 8.57 -6.35 -10.11
N PRO A 179 9.31 -5.26 -10.38
CA PRO A 179 9.22 -4.58 -11.66
C PRO A 179 9.73 -5.51 -12.77
N ALA A 180 9.09 -5.48 -13.94
CA ALA A 180 9.56 -6.23 -15.10
C ALA A 180 11.00 -5.81 -15.45
N PRO A 181 11.90 -6.77 -15.75
CA PRO A 181 13.25 -6.44 -16.18
C PRO A 181 13.22 -5.75 -17.54
N VAL A 182 14.29 -5.01 -17.86
CA VAL A 182 14.53 -4.53 -19.23
C VAL A 182 14.76 -5.76 -20.11
N PRO A 183 14.01 -5.95 -21.21
CA PRO A 183 14.18 -7.12 -22.05
C PRO A 183 15.59 -7.23 -22.64
N ASP A 184 16.12 -8.44 -22.78
CA ASP A 184 17.47 -8.69 -23.31
C ASP A 184 17.68 -8.12 -24.72
N VAL A 185 16.60 -8.04 -25.51
CA VAL A 185 16.60 -7.40 -26.83
C VAL A 185 17.07 -5.94 -26.80
N TRP A 186 17.05 -5.27 -25.64
CA TRP A 186 17.47 -3.88 -25.48
C TRP A 186 18.97 -3.67 -25.33
N ILE A 187 19.73 -4.73 -25.02
CA ILE A 187 21.14 -4.63 -24.60
C ILE A 187 22.08 -4.40 -25.82
N LYS A 188 21.60 -4.57 -27.05
CA LYS A 188 22.43 -4.51 -28.27
C LYS A 188 22.27 -3.19 -29.04
N GLY A 189 23.20 -2.25 -28.83
CA GLY A 189 23.41 -1.08 -29.72
C GLY A 189 22.35 0.01 -29.69
N LEU A 190 21.35 -0.08 -28.79
CA LEU A 190 20.29 0.92 -28.62
C LEU A 190 20.67 1.98 -27.57
N PRO A 191 20.00 3.16 -27.59
CA PRO A 191 20.09 4.12 -26.50
C PRO A 191 19.84 3.47 -25.14
N SER A 192 20.67 3.82 -24.15
CA SER A 192 20.59 3.24 -22.81
C SER A 192 19.19 3.41 -22.22
N LEU A 193 18.62 2.31 -21.75
CA LEU A 193 17.35 2.25 -21.03
C LEU A 193 17.60 1.56 -19.71
N THR A 194 17.44 2.30 -18.62
CA THR A 194 17.70 1.76 -17.28
C THR A 194 16.45 1.10 -16.70
N PRO A 195 16.59 0.14 -15.77
CA PRO A 195 15.44 -0.45 -15.07
C PRO A 195 14.49 0.58 -14.46
N LYS A 196 15.02 1.70 -13.92
CA LYS A 196 14.18 2.78 -13.40
C LYS A 196 13.30 3.42 -14.48
N HIS A 197 13.88 3.79 -15.62
CA HIS A 197 13.12 4.40 -16.71
C HIS A 197 12.16 3.41 -17.35
N TRP A 198 12.54 2.13 -17.43
CA TRP A 198 11.66 1.08 -17.92
C TRP A 198 10.43 0.87 -17.03
N ALA A 199 10.63 0.80 -15.71
CA ALA A 199 9.52 0.74 -14.76
C ALA A 199 8.62 1.99 -14.84
N HIS A 200 9.20 3.18 -15.01
CA HIS A 200 8.43 4.42 -15.23
C HIS A 200 7.57 4.35 -16.51
N ILE A 201 8.13 3.86 -17.63
CA ILE A 201 7.40 3.71 -18.89
C ILE A 201 6.21 2.77 -18.71
N LEU A 202 6.42 1.59 -18.14
CA LEU A 202 5.37 0.58 -18.04
C LEU A 202 4.34 0.94 -16.97
N TYR A 203 4.79 1.25 -15.77
CA TYR A 203 3.97 1.25 -14.57
C TYR A 203 3.83 2.61 -13.92
N GLY A 204 4.66 3.57 -14.32
CA GLY A 204 4.67 4.92 -13.76
C GLY A 204 5.59 5.07 -12.56
N ASP A 205 5.72 6.30 -12.11
CA ASP A 205 6.41 6.66 -10.88
C ASP A 205 5.76 7.90 -10.25
N ARG A 206 6.37 8.38 -9.18
CA ARG A 206 6.03 9.67 -8.57
C ARG A 206 7.28 10.42 -8.21
N GLN A 207 7.21 11.75 -8.31
CA GLN A 207 8.25 12.64 -7.84
C GLN A 207 7.67 13.62 -6.84
N ARG A 208 8.47 13.98 -5.83
CA ARG A 208 8.05 14.97 -4.84
C ARG A 208 8.54 16.33 -5.29
N ASP A 209 7.62 17.23 -5.58
CA ASP A 209 7.96 18.60 -5.93
C ASP A 209 8.70 19.26 -4.75
N ARG A 210 9.82 19.90 -5.06
CA ARG A 210 10.76 20.38 -4.05
C ARG A 210 10.21 21.56 -3.27
N LYS A 211 9.33 22.37 -3.89
CA LYS A 211 8.77 23.61 -3.34
C LYS A 211 7.49 23.34 -2.57
N THR A 212 6.50 22.76 -3.24
CA THR A 212 5.16 22.47 -2.73
C THR A 212 5.12 21.22 -1.85
N LYS A 213 6.15 20.37 -1.91
CA LYS A 213 6.24 19.09 -1.20
C LYS A 213 5.17 18.07 -1.60
N LYS A 214 4.36 18.36 -2.62
CA LYS A 214 3.33 17.48 -3.17
C LYS A 214 3.98 16.40 -4.04
N TYR A 215 3.31 15.26 -4.15
CA TYR A 215 3.69 14.20 -5.07
C TYR A 215 2.98 14.42 -6.41
N GLU A 216 3.76 14.37 -7.49
CA GLU A 216 3.29 14.39 -8.87
C GLU A 216 3.55 13.02 -9.48
N TYR A 217 2.53 12.48 -10.15
CA TYR A 217 2.60 11.16 -10.79
C TYR A 217 2.88 11.31 -12.28
N GLY A 218 3.68 10.39 -12.82
CA GLY A 218 4.02 10.35 -14.24
C GLY A 218 4.19 8.92 -14.76
N GLY A 219 4.33 8.78 -16.08
CA GLY A 219 4.50 7.48 -16.74
C GLY A 219 3.23 6.62 -16.72
N GLY A 220 3.40 5.30 -16.66
CA GLY A 220 2.30 4.35 -16.55
C GLY A 220 1.60 4.10 -17.89
N HIS A 221 2.39 3.85 -18.93
CA HIS A 221 1.89 3.73 -20.29
C HIS A 221 1.55 2.31 -20.69
N LEU A 222 1.89 1.27 -19.92
CA LEU A 222 1.40 -0.07 -20.25
C LEU A 222 -0.13 -0.12 -20.03
N SER A 223 -0.82 -0.94 -20.83
CA SER A 223 -2.28 -1.07 -20.72
C SER A 223 -2.72 -1.47 -19.31
N GLY A 224 -3.65 -0.69 -18.75
CA GLY A 224 -4.17 -0.83 -17.39
C GLY A 224 -3.47 0.05 -16.34
N TYR A 225 -2.45 0.83 -16.70
CA TYR A 225 -1.68 1.66 -15.75
C TYR A 225 -1.86 3.18 -15.95
N GLY A 226 -2.49 3.61 -17.05
CA GLY A 226 -2.66 5.02 -17.40
C GLY A 226 -3.47 5.83 -16.39
N TRP A 227 -4.30 5.16 -15.58
CA TRP A 227 -5.11 5.77 -14.51
C TRP A 227 -4.27 6.48 -13.43
N ILE A 228 -3.00 6.09 -13.27
CA ILE A 228 -2.13 6.61 -12.21
C ILE A 228 -1.90 8.12 -12.40
N ALA A 229 -1.67 8.53 -13.65
CA ALA A 229 -1.32 9.90 -14.04
C ALA A 229 -2.20 10.45 -15.18
N GLY A 230 -3.30 9.78 -15.52
CA GLY A 230 -4.20 10.15 -16.62
C GLY A 230 -3.49 10.15 -17.98
N LYS A 231 -2.68 9.13 -18.26
CA LYS A 231 -1.82 9.06 -19.44
C LYS A 231 -2.33 8.09 -20.49
N PRO A 232 -2.04 8.34 -21.79
CA PRO A 232 -2.31 7.38 -22.84
C PRO A 232 -1.47 6.11 -22.65
N MET A 233 -2.03 5.00 -23.10
CA MET A 233 -1.46 3.68 -22.89
C MET A 233 -1.16 2.98 -24.21
N PHE A 234 -0.10 2.18 -24.23
CA PHE A 234 0.20 1.24 -25.29
C PHE A 234 -1.00 0.31 -25.53
N PRO A 235 -1.18 -0.20 -26.76
CA PRO A 235 -2.28 -1.09 -27.09
C PRO A 235 -2.42 -2.25 -26.10
N SER A 236 -3.66 -2.63 -25.77
CA SER A 236 -3.95 -3.67 -24.77
C SER A 236 -3.33 -5.03 -25.05
N ARG A 237 -3.05 -5.32 -26.33
CA ARG A 237 -2.32 -6.53 -26.77
C ARG A 237 -0.85 -6.56 -26.34
N CYS A 238 -0.26 -5.43 -25.96
CA CYS A 238 1.17 -5.33 -25.66
C CYS A 238 1.46 -5.82 -24.24
N ASN A 239 2.45 -6.70 -24.14
CA ASN A 239 3.18 -7.00 -22.90
C ASN A 239 4.48 -6.14 -22.86
N PRO A 240 5.30 -6.23 -21.79
CA PRO A 240 6.57 -5.49 -21.72
C PRO A 240 7.50 -5.67 -22.93
N GLU A 241 7.62 -6.88 -23.47
CA GLU A 241 8.45 -7.15 -24.66
C GLU A 241 7.89 -6.47 -25.91
N GLY A 242 6.56 -6.51 -26.11
CA GLY A 242 5.89 -5.82 -27.20
C GLY A 242 6.09 -4.30 -27.13
N VAL A 243 6.00 -3.72 -25.93
CA VAL A 243 6.32 -2.29 -25.71
C VAL A 243 7.77 -1.99 -26.09
N ALA A 244 8.71 -2.84 -25.71
CA ALA A 244 10.11 -2.68 -26.10
C ALA A 244 10.23 -2.70 -27.64
N LEU A 245 9.70 -3.72 -28.32
CA LEU A 245 9.75 -3.82 -29.79
C LEU A 245 9.19 -2.57 -30.49
N ILE A 246 8.09 -2.00 -29.99
CA ILE A 246 7.55 -0.73 -30.49
C ILE A 246 8.56 0.40 -30.33
N ILE A 247 9.08 0.62 -29.12
CA ILE A 247 10.05 1.68 -28.85
C ILE A 247 11.29 1.52 -29.75
N ARG A 248 11.73 0.27 -29.98
CA ARG A 248 12.90 -0.01 -30.82
C ARG A 248 12.60 0.38 -32.26
N LYS A 249 11.43 -0.01 -32.76
CA LYS A 249 10.99 0.34 -34.11
C LYS A 249 10.94 1.86 -34.29
N VAL A 250 10.39 2.59 -33.31
CA VAL A 250 10.36 4.07 -33.32
C VAL A 250 11.77 4.65 -33.33
N ILE A 251 12.72 4.08 -32.59
CA ILE A 251 14.13 4.52 -32.62
C ILE A 251 14.77 4.25 -33.99
N GLU A 252 14.47 3.12 -34.61
CA GLU A 252 15.05 2.70 -35.90
C GLU A 252 14.49 3.48 -37.10
N THR A 253 13.20 3.85 -37.07
CA THR A 253 12.50 4.41 -38.24
C THR A 253 11.91 5.81 -38.01
N GLY A 254 11.94 6.31 -36.78
CA GLY A 254 11.31 7.59 -36.43
C GLY A 254 12.19 8.81 -36.69
N ASP A 255 11.54 9.96 -36.71
CA ASP A 255 12.16 11.26 -36.90
C ASP A 255 12.59 11.87 -35.57
N LYS A 256 13.86 12.27 -35.49
CA LYS A 256 14.39 12.95 -34.30
C LYS A 256 14.00 14.42 -34.30
N VAL A 257 13.21 14.82 -33.32
CA VAL A 257 12.77 16.20 -33.07
C VAL A 257 13.26 16.66 -31.71
N GLY A 258 14.37 17.41 -31.70
CA GLY A 258 15.03 17.85 -30.46
C GLY A 258 15.48 16.67 -29.59
N MET A 259 14.92 16.57 -28.38
CA MET A 259 15.17 15.49 -27.43
C MET A 259 14.12 14.36 -27.50
N ALA A 260 13.34 14.30 -28.58
CA ALA A 260 12.38 13.23 -28.83
C ALA A 260 12.65 12.56 -30.18
N ILE A 261 12.21 11.31 -30.29
CA ILE A 261 12.06 10.59 -31.55
C ILE A 261 10.57 10.30 -31.69
N LEU A 262 9.99 10.74 -32.80
CA LEU A 262 8.58 10.54 -33.12
C LEU A 262 8.47 9.48 -34.22
N GLY A 263 7.51 8.57 -34.12
CA GLY A 263 7.31 7.59 -35.17
C GLY A 263 6.03 6.80 -35.02
N SER A 264 5.60 6.22 -36.13
CA SER A 264 4.37 5.43 -36.22
C SER A 264 4.68 3.94 -36.25
N VAL A 265 3.92 3.15 -35.47
CA VAL A 265 3.95 1.69 -35.52
C VAL A 265 2.51 1.18 -35.48
N ASP A 266 2.13 0.33 -36.43
CA ASP A 266 0.77 -0.20 -36.59
C ASP A 266 -0.33 0.89 -36.60
N GLY A 267 -0.03 2.06 -37.17
CA GLY A 267 -0.97 3.20 -37.24
C GLY A 267 -1.17 3.95 -35.93
N VAL A 268 -0.33 3.71 -34.92
CA VAL A 268 -0.30 4.47 -33.66
C VAL A 268 0.98 5.31 -33.63
N GLU A 269 0.83 6.59 -33.32
CA GLU A 269 1.95 7.50 -33.14
C GLU A 269 2.58 7.35 -31.75
N TYR A 270 3.89 7.36 -31.68
CA TYR A 270 4.66 7.21 -30.45
C TYR A 270 5.71 8.31 -30.31
N CYS A 271 5.97 8.68 -29.07
CA CYS A 271 7.05 9.59 -28.70
C CYS A 271 8.02 8.86 -27.77
N VAL A 272 9.29 8.78 -28.16
CA VAL A 272 10.39 8.33 -27.32
C VAL A 272 11.21 9.54 -26.90
N ARG A 273 11.21 9.88 -25.61
CA ARG A 273 12.00 11.00 -25.09
C ARG A 273 13.36 10.54 -24.63
N LEU A 274 14.37 11.30 -25.03
CA LEU A 274 15.75 11.14 -24.67
C LEU A 274 16.14 12.15 -23.59
N GLY A 275 17.04 11.76 -22.69
CA GLY A 275 17.70 12.64 -21.76
C GLY A 275 18.93 13.33 -22.39
N PRO A 276 19.58 14.25 -21.66
CA PRO A 276 20.72 15.01 -22.19
C PRO A 276 21.91 14.14 -22.62
N LYS A 277 22.03 12.94 -22.02
CA LYS A 277 23.09 11.97 -22.35
C LYS A 277 22.67 11.00 -23.47
N GLY A 278 21.54 11.24 -24.13
CA GLY A 278 20.98 10.36 -25.15
C GLY A 278 20.33 9.08 -24.63
N ASN A 279 20.25 8.87 -23.30
CA ASN A 279 19.52 7.75 -22.70
C ASN A 279 18.01 7.95 -22.81
N ILE A 280 17.23 6.87 -22.88
CA ILE A 280 15.77 6.95 -22.88
C ILE A 280 15.31 7.31 -21.46
N ILE A 281 14.40 8.29 -21.36
CA ILE A 281 13.79 8.70 -20.09
C ILE A 281 12.32 8.32 -19.98
N THR A 282 11.59 8.32 -21.10
CA THR A 282 10.21 7.86 -21.16
C THR A 282 9.82 7.58 -22.62
N ALA A 283 8.77 6.80 -22.83
CA ALA A 283 8.19 6.50 -24.12
C ALA A 283 6.70 6.25 -23.97
N PHE A 284 5.89 6.80 -24.88
CA PHE A 284 4.44 6.74 -24.76
C PHE A 284 3.75 6.93 -26.12
N PRO A 285 2.53 6.39 -26.28
CA PRO A 285 1.70 6.72 -27.42
C PRO A 285 1.23 8.18 -27.35
N VAL A 286 1.21 8.83 -28.50
CA VAL A 286 0.64 10.17 -28.67
C VAL A 286 -0.83 9.99 -28.99
N VAL A 287 -1.71 10.63 -28.22
CA VAL A 287 -3.14 10.69 -28.58
C VAL A 287 -3.25 11.68 -29.73
N THR A 288 -3.65 11.20 -30.90
CA THR A 288 -4.17 12.04 -31.99
C THR A 288 -5.55 12.55 -31.65
#